data_AF-A0A7L0ZJR7-F1
#
_entry.id   AF-A0A7L0ZJR7-F1
#
_cell.length_a   1.000
_cell.length_b   1.000
_cell.length_c   1.000
_cell.angle_alpha   90.00
_cell.angle_beta   90.00
_cell.angle_gamma   90.00
#
_symmetry.space_group_name_H-M   'P 1'
#
loop_
_entity.id
_entity.type
_entity.pdbx_description
1 polymer ?
#
loop_
_entity_poly.entity_id
_entity_poly.type
_entity_poly.pdbx_seq_one_letter_code
_entity_poly.pdbx_strand_id
1 'polypeptide(L)'
;QDLHLPTAVPKVPSSPRQEFPADWSIKTRILFMSSQPFTWTEHLKAQEEAQGLAQHCRAAETTLPTSVQEPQLSTELRCAFQQSLVYWLHPSLPWLPLFPRIGADRKIAGKACPWAQDEALQQVLRSDWCVSFSSLFRLLKAGLCPYFYVCCPQFTVLFRAAGLAGSAVPSAAIAPTTRGFREALRSIEFSLPFVEERTRRQRNSEDGLGTDVADGLREGSGAEDAEEPALSDDDDDDDDDDESFSWLEEMGVQDEVKKPDAISIQLRKEKREVRVDHRPESLALVRGSDTLTLLNLLMNCRSLVAVAGPQAGLPPTLLSPVAFRGGTMHTLKARSARARPPGGSQDVFSLELLGPVLPHALRALTRLLGPAQRGAFRALLSTHQPSAAFNGAAPPREAVGSPPDLPVCGLHPKTLEELRQCPTLGKSAIRFLEMKDYAYSWKA
;
A
#
# COMPACT_ATOMS: atom_id res chain seq x y z
N GLN A 1 15.92 -20.95 21.01
CA GLN A 1 16.49 -19.81 21.76
C GLN A 1 16.91 -18.81 20.72
N ASP A 2 16.06 -17.83 20.43
CA ASP A 2 16.44 -16.66 19.63
C ASP A 2 15.90 -15.45 20.36
N LEU A 3 16.83 -14.67 20.91
CA LEU A 3 16.61 -13.54 21.78
C LEU A 3 15.92 -12.42 21.01
N HIS A 4 14.75 -11.99 21.51
CA HIS A 4 14.15 -10.71 21.16
C HIS A 4 15.09 -9.57 21.57
N LEU A 5 15.92 -9.12 20.64
CA LEU A 5 16.61 -7.84 20.76
C LEU A 5 15.58 -6.71 20.74
N PRO A 6 15.71 -5.68 21.61
CA PRO A 6 14.86 -4.52 21.57
C PRO A 6 15.14 -3.78 20.25
N THR A 7 14.18 -3.82 19.33
CA THR A 7 14.25 -3.09 18.07
C THR A 7 14.43 -1.61 18.40
N ALA A 8 15.52 -0.99 17.90
CA ALA A 8 15.80 0.42 18.09
C ALA A 8 14.58 1.25 17.66
N VAL A 9 14.07 2.08 18.57
CA VAL A 9 12.92 2.96 18.30
C VAL A 9 13.38 4.01 17.28
N PRO A 10 12.76 4.09 16.09
CA PRO A 10 13.12 5.11 15.12
C PRO A 10 12.80 6.51 15.69
N LYS A 11 13.76 7.44 15.66
CA LYS A 11 13.48 8.87 15.91
C LYS A 11 12.45 9.36 14.89
N VAL A 12 11.33 9.94 15.35
CA VAL A 12 10.24 10.44 14.51
C VAL A 12 10.51 11.91 14.15
N PRO A 13 10.58 12.28 12.85
CA PRO A 13 10.89 13.64 12.43
C PRO A 13 9.65 14.54 12.22
N SER A 14 8.42 14.03 12.37
CA SER A 14 7.20 14.80 12.08
C SER A 14 6.66 15.56 13.30
N SER A 15 6.26 16.81 13.10
CA SER A 15 5.51 17.60 14.09
C SER A 15 4.20 16.89 14.46
N PRO A 16 3.82 16.82 15.76
CA PRO A 16 2.60 16.15 16.18
C PRO A 16 1.37 16.75 15.46
N ARG A 17 0.54 15.89 14.87
CA ARG A 17 -0.71 16.27 14.21
C ARG A 17 -1.89 15.54 14.82
N GLN A 18 -3.09 16.09 14.65
CA GLN A 18 -4.31 15.45 15.13
C GLN A 18 -4.63 14.15 14.36
N GLU A 19 -4.19 14.06 13.10
CA GLU A 19 -4.39 12.90 12.23
C GLU A 19 -3.14 12.62 11.38
N PHE A 20 -2.94 11.36 11.00
CA PHE A 20 -1.91 10.94 10.04
C PHE A 20 -2.51 10.78 8.63
N PRO A 21 -1.72 10.86 7.54
CA PRO A 21 -2.23 10.80 6.17
C PRO A 21 -2.81 9.42 5.82
N ALA A 22 -3.63 9.37 4.76
CA ALA A 22 -4.10 8.11 4.21
C ALA A 22 -2.94 7.26 3.68
N ASP A 23 -2.91 5.99 4.10
CA ASP A 23 -1.95 5.00 3.64
C ASP A 23 -2.69 3.86 2.92
N TRP A 24 -2.60 3.85 1.59
CA TRP A 24 -3.23 2.90 0.69
C TRP A 24 -2.46 1.58 0.55
N SER A 25 -1.39 1.39 1.31
CA SER A 25 -0.66 0.13 1.35
C SER A 25 -1.34 -0.89 2.27
N ILE A 26 -1.23 -2.16 1.92
CA ILE A 26 -1.68 -3.28 2.76
C ILE A 26 -0.55 -3.61 3.73
N LYS A 27 -0.84 -3.70 5.02
CA LYS A 27 0.14 -4.21 6.00
C LYS A 27 -0.02 -5.71 6.15
N THR A 28 1.09 -6.42 6.35
CA THR A 28 1.10 -7.86 6.64
C THR A 28 1.19 -8.14 8.13
N ARG A 29 1.72 -7.18 8.89
CA ARG A 29 1.89 -7.23 10.33
C ARG A 29 1.86 -5.82 10.91
N ILE A 30 1.20 -5.68 12.06
CA ILE A 30 1.30 -4.48 12.90
C ILE A 30 1.66 -4.93 14.31
N LEU A 31 2.66 -4.30 14.90
CA LEU A 31 3.04 -4.49 16.29
C LEU A 31 2.80 -3.20 17.06
N PHE A 32 1.74 -3.17 17.85
CA PHE A 32 1.49 -2.10 18.81
C PHE A 32 2.28 -2.34 20.09
N MET A 33 2.77 -1.26 20.69
CA MET A 33 3.53 -1.27 21.95
C MET A 33 3.01 -0.14 22.85
N SER A 34 2.81 -0.42 24.13
CA SER A 34 2.25 0.52 25.10
C SER A 34 2.79 0.23 26.51
N SER A 35 2.73 1.24 27.39
CA SER A 35 2.93 1.06 28.83
C SER A 35 1.70 0.48 29.52
N GLN A 36 0.53 0.55 28.88
CA GLN A 36 -0.71 -0.05 29.37
C GLN A 36 -0.93 -1.44 28.75
N PRO A 37 -1.55 -2.38 29.46
CA PRO A 37 -1.78 -3.74 28.98
C PRO A 37 -2.81 -3.81 27.85
N PHE A 38 -2.67 -4.83 27.00
CA PHE A 38 -3.63 -5.21 25.95
C PHE A 38 -4.53 -6.39 26.35
N THR A 39 -4.66 -6.69 27.65
CA THR A 39 -5.44 -7.84 28.16
C THR A 39 -6.91 -7.82 27.72
N TRP A 40 -7.43 -6.64 27.38
CA TRP A 40 -8.79 -6.46 26.88
C TRP A 40 -8.97 -6.94 25.44
N THR A 41 -7.89 -7.31 24.74
CA THR A 41 -7.95 -7.97 23.42
C THR A 41 -7.97 -9.49 23.53
N GLU A 42 -7.73 -10.04 24.73
CA GLU A 42 -7.72 -11.46 25.01
C GLU A 42 -9.07 -11.95 25.54
N HIS A 43 -9.30 -13.26 25.39
CA HIS A 43 -10.43 -13.99 25.97
C HIS A 43 -11.78 -13.28 25.76
N LEU A 44 -12.09 -12.95 24.50
CA LEU A 44 -13.38 -12.36 24.14
C LEU A 44 -14.53 -13.31 24.47
N LYS A 45 -15.60 -12.75 25.04
CA LYS A 45 -16.83 -13.50 25.26
C LYS A 45 -17.47 -13.77 23.90
N ALA A 46 -18.11 -14.92 23.75
CA ALA A 46 -18.79 -15.29 22.51
C ALA A 46 -19.80 -14.22 22.02
N GLN A 47 -20.46 -13.52 22.96
CA GLN A 47 -21.38 -12.43 22.61
C GLN A 47 -20.66 -11.18 22.07
N GLU A 48 -19.47 -10.86 22.58
CA GLU A 48 -18.65 -9.73 22.11
C GLU A 48 -18.15 -9.99 20.69
N GLU A 49 -17.70 -11.21 20.43
CA GLU A 49 -17.27 -11.67 19.10
C GLU A 49 -18.44 -11.63 18.10
N ALA A 50 -19.57 -12.27 18.44
CA ALA A 50 -20.74 -12.29 17.58
C ALA A 50 -21.27 -10.89 17.27
N GLN A 51 -21.29 -9.99 18.26
CA GLN A 51 -21.71 -8.61 18.08
C GLN A 51 -20.74 -7.82 17.19
N GLY A 52 -19.43 -7.95 17.39
CA GLY A 52 -18.42 -7.30 16.54
C GLY A 52 -18.50 -7.74 15.07
N LEU A 53 -18.68 -9.03 14.81
CA LEU A 53 -18.89 -9.55 13.46
C LEU A 53 -20.17 -8.99 12.82
N ALA A 54 -21.28 -8.97 13.58
CA ALA A 54 -22.55 -8.43 13.10
C ALA A 54 -22.47 -6.91 12.83
N GLN A 55 -21.74 -6.17 13.68
CA GLN A 55 -21.47 -4.74 13.50
C GLN A 55 -20.65 -4.46 12.25
N HIS A 56 -19.65 -5.31 11.94
CA HIS A 56 -18.87 -5.20 10.70
C HIS A 56 -19.75 -5.36 9.46
N CYS A 57 -20.57 -6.41 9.41
CA CYS A 57 -21.48 -6.67 8.29
C CYS A 57 -22.49 -5.54 8.06
N ARG A 58 -22.96 -4.91 9.14
CA ARG A 58 -23.93 -3.81 9.09
C ARG A 58 -23.27 -2.45 8.96
N ALA A 59 -21.95 -2.38 9.02
CA ALA A 59 -21.20 -1.15 9.13
C ALA A 59 -21.74 -0.21 10.21
N ALA A 60 -22.04 -0.79 11.36
CA ALA A 60 -22.52 -0.03 12.50
C ALA A 60 -21.42 0.93 12.95
N GLU A 61 -21.80 2.18 13.19
CA GLU A 61 -20.91 3.16 13.80
C GLU A 61 -20.71 2.80 15.27
N THR A 62 -19.45 2.79 15.70
CA THR A 62 -19.10 2.54 17.09
C THR A 62 -18.45 3.78 17.67
N THR A 63 -19.17 4.45 18.58
CA THR A 63 -18.69 5.62 19.31
C THR A 63 -18.13 5.20 20.66
N LEU A 64 -16.85 5.49 20.91
CA LEU A 64 -16.20 5.27 22.19
C LEU A 64 -15.99 6.60 22.93
N PRO A 65 -15.98 6.58 24.28
CA PRO A 65 -15.59 7.74 25.06
C PRO A 65 -14.12 8.09 24.82
N THR A 66 -13.75 9.34 25.09
CA THR A 66 -12.38 9.85 24.90
C THR A 66 -11.33 9.11 25.74
N SER A 67 -11.73 8.60 26.90
CA SER A 67 -10.90 7.76 27.76
C SER A 67 -11.72 6.60 28.31
N VAL A 68 -11.17 5.39 28.22
CA VAL A 68 -11.77 4.18 28.80
C VAL A 68 -10.99 3.83 30.06
N GLN A 69 -11.62 3.99 31.23
CA GLN A 69 -10.96 3.73 32.52
C GLN A 69 -10.59 2.26 32.69
N GLU A 70 -11.53 1.35 32.35
CA GLU A 70 -11.36 -0.10 32.45
C GLU A 70 -11.63 -0.80 31.10
N PRO A 71 -10.61 -0.86 30.21
CA PRO A 71 -10.75 -1.46 28.88
C PRO A 71 -11.26 -2.91 28.88
N GLN A 72 -10.94 -3.68 29.92
CA GLN A 72 -11.36 -5.08 30.06
C GLN A 72 -12.88 -5.24 30.23
N LEU A 73 -13.54 -4.25 30.84
CA LEU A 73 -14.97 -4.30 31.14
C LEU A 73 -15.84 -3.61 30.08
N SER A 74 -15.24 -2.83 29.18
CA SER A 74 -15.99 -2.17 28.10
C SER A 74 -16.33 -3.16 26.98
N THR A 75 -17.57 -3.62 26.98
CA THR A 75 -18.13 -4.45 25.90
C THR A 75 -18.08 -3.71 24.56
N GLU A 76 -18.35 -2.40 24.53
CA GLU A 76 -18.32 -1.60 23.30
C GLU A 76 -16.93 -1.59 22.67
N LEU A 77 -15.87 -1.37 23.46
CA LEU A 77 -14.49 -1.39 22.98
C LEU A 77 -14.12 -2.76 22.41
N ARG A 78 -14.50 -3.83 23.12
CA ARG A 78 -14.18 -5.21 22.74
C ARG A 78 -14.90 -5.66 21.47
N CYS A 79 -16.18 -5.28 21.32
CA CYS A 79 -16.95 -5.48 20.09
C CYS A 79 -16.35 -4.67 18.92
N ALA A 80 -16.01 -3.40 19.15
CA ALA A 80 -15.39 -2.53 18.13
C ALA A 80 -14.03 -3.05 17.66
N PHE A 81 -13.25 -3.62 18.58
CA PHE A 81 -12.00 -4.27 18.25
C PHE A 81 -12.22 -5.47 17.35
N GLN A 82 -13.18 -6.34 17.68
CA GLN A 82 -13.55 -7.46 16.81
C GLN A 82 -14.01 -6.99 15.43
N GLN A 83 -14.88 -5.97 15.36
CA GLN A 83 -15.29 -5.33 14.12
C GLN A 83 -14.09 -4.88 13.28
N SER A 84 -13.08 -4.27 13.90
CA SER A 84 -11.90 -3.72 13.21
C SER A 84 -10.91 -4.77 12.69
N LEU A 85 -11.04 -6.03 13.11
CA LEU A 85 -10.20 -7.13 12.65
C LEU A 85 -10.77 -7.84 11.41
N VAL A 86 -12.02 -7.58 11.04
CA VAL A 86 -12.70 -8.32 9.97
C VAL A 86 -12.33 -7.77 8.60
N TYR A 87 -12.11 -8.67 7.65
CA TYR A 87 -11.94 -8.36 6.23
C TYR A 87 -12.56 -9.45 5.36
N TRP A 88 -12.77 -9.14 4.07
CA TRP A 88 -13.36 -10.08 3.11
C TRP A 88 -12.33 -10.53 2.08
N LEU A 89 -12.26 -11.83 1.82
CA LEU A 89 -11.27 -12.47 0.94
C LEU A 89 -11.93 -13.48 0.00
N HIS A 90 -11.49 -13.51 -1.26
CA HIS A 90 -11.90 -14.52 -2.24
C HIS A 90 -10.78 -14.80 -3.28
N PRO A 91 -10.55 -16.05 -3.71
CA PRO A 91 -11.15 -17.27 -3.18
C PRO A 91 -10.58 -17.60 -1.80
N SER A 92 -11.31 -18.39 -1.02
CA SER A 92 -10.87 -18.82 0.32
C SER A 92 -10.64 -20.32 0.33
N LEU A 93 -9.38 -20.72 0.49
CA LEU A 93 -8.97 -22.12 0.64
C LEU A 93 -8.41 -22.32 2.06
N PRO A 94 -9.15 -22.96 2.98
CA PRO A 94 -8.75 -23.04 4.40
C PRO A 94 -7.36 -23.65 4.63
N TRP A 95 -6.89 -24.51 3.72
CA TRP A 95 -5.60 -25.19 3.80
C TRP A 95 -4.43 -24.43 3.16
N LEU A 96 -4.69 -23.33 2.43
CA LEU A 96 -3.68 -22.62 1.65
C LEU A 96 -3.84 -21.10 1.81
N PRO A 97 -2.86 -20.39 2.41
CA PRO A 97 -2.91 -18.94 2.45
C PRO A 97 -2.76 -18.36 1.04
N LEU A 98 -3.72 -17.54 0.66
CA LEU A 98 -3.76 -16.87 -0.65
C LEU A 98 -3.36 -15.39 -0.58
N PHE A 99 -2.88 -14.93 0.57
CA PHE A 99 -2.24 -13.63 0.73
C PHE A 99 -1.02 -13.74 1.67
N PRO A 100 0.11 -13.08 1.34
CA PRO A 100 0.39 -12.37 0.08
C PRO A 100 0.50 -13.35 -1.10
N ARG A 101 0.44 -12.81 -2.33
CA ARG A 101 0.72 -13.58 -3.56
C ARG A 101 2.16 -13.39 -4.01
N ILE A 102 2.61 -12.14 -4.04
CA ILE A 102 4.00 -11.80 -4.32
C ILE A 102 4.85 -12.19 -3.10
N GLY A 103 5.85 -13.06 -3.30
CA GLY A 103 6.75 -13.53 -2.24
C GLY A 103 6.18 -14.63 -1.33
N ALA A 104 5.07 -15.28 -1.71
CA ALA A 104 4.46 -16.38 -0.96
C ALA A 104 5.31 -17.65 -0.85
N ASP A 105 6.23 -17.87 -1.79
CA ASP A 105 6.90 -19.16 -2.03
C ASP A 105 7.78 -19.65 -0.88
N ARG A 106 8.24 -18.77 0.01
CA ARG A 106 9.21 -19.14 1.06
C ARG A 106 8.66 -20.07 2.14
N LYS A 107 7.34 -20.16 2.34
CA LYS A 107 6.74 -20.90 3.48
C LYS A 107 6.09 -22.24 3.11
N ILE A 108 5.89 -22.53 1.82
CA ILE A 108 5.09 -23.69 1.35
C ILE A 108 5.80 -24.45 0.21
N ALA A 109 7.08 -24.13 -0.05
CA ALA A 109 7.88 -24.83 -1.04
C ALA A 109 7.93 -26.36 -0.76
N GLY A 110 7.79 -27.16 -1.82
CA GLY A 110 7.96 -28.63 -1.77
C GLY A 110 6.70 -29.47 -1.50
N LYS A 111 5.52 -28.86 -1.27
CA LYS A 111 4.27 -29.62 -1.19
C LYS A 111 3.70 -29.90 -2.59
N ALA A 112 3.16 -31.09 -2.79
CA ALA A 112 2.44 -31.43 -4.02
C ALA A 112 1.26 -30.48 -4.22
N CYS A 113 1.11 -29.97 -5.44
CA CYS A 113 0.08 -29.00 -5.83
C CYS A 113 -0.85 -29.63 -6.86
N PRO A 114 -1.73 -30.58 -6.46
CA PRO A 114 -2.57 -31.32 -7.41
C PRO A 114 -3.49 -30.39 -8.23
N TRP A 115 -3.91 -29.27 -7.65
CA TRP A 115 -4.73 -28.25 -8.33
C TRP A 115 -4.00 -27.56 -9.50
N ALA A 116 -2.67 -27.59 -9.56
CA ALA A 116 -1.90 -26.96 -10.63
C ALA A 116 -2.07 -27.68 -11.98
N GLN A 117 -2.44 -28.96 -11.97
CA GLN A 117 -2.63 -29.78 -13.18
C GLN A 117 -4.11 -30.04 -13.51
N ASP A 118 -5.02 -29.71 -12.60
CA ASP A 118 -6.46 -29.91 -12.77
C ASP A 118 -7.11 -28.70 -13.47
N GLU A 119 -7.17 -28.74 -14.81
CA GLU A 119 -7.75 -27.67 -15.62
C GLU A 119 -9.25 -27.45 -15.32
N ALA A 120 -9.99 -28.50 -15.01
CA ALA A 120 -11.42 -28.40 -14.71
C ALA A 120 -11.65 -27.63 -13.40
N LEU A 121 -10.88 -27.96 -12.36
CA LEU A 121 -10.89 -27.23 -11.10
C LEU A 121 -10.49 -25.76 -11.30
N GLN A 122 -9.42 -25.51 -12.06
CA GLN A 122 -8.96 -24.15 -12.36
C GLN A 122 -10.04 -23.34 -13.09
N GLN A 123 -10.73 -23.94 -14.06
CA GLN A 123 -11.82 -23.29 -14.79
C GLN A 123 -13.00 -22.96 -13.86
N VAL A 124 -13.39 -23.85 -12.95
CA VAL A 124 -14.46 -23.60 -11.98
C VAL A 124 -14.07 -22.45 -11.05
N LEU A 125 -12.87 -22.48 -10.47
CA LEU A 125 -12.37 -21.42 -9.59
C LEU A 125 -12.25 -20.08 -10.33
N ARG A 126 -11.78 -20.09 -11.58
CA ARG A 126 -11.69 -18.90 -12.43
C ARG A 126 -13.08 -18.31 -12.71
N SER A 127 -14.05 -19.16 -13.04
CA SER A 127 -15.43 -18.73 -13.32
C SER A 127 -16.07 -18.07 -12.09
N ASP A 128 -15.97 -18.72 -10.93
CA ASP A 128 -16.50 -18.17 -9.67
C ASP A 128 -15.78 -16.86 -9.26
N TRP A 129 -14.47 -16.79 -9.48
CA TRP A 129 -13.69 -15.57 -9.27
C TRP A 129 -14.15 -14.42 -10.17
N CYS A 130 -14.42 -14.67 -11.46
CA CYS A 130 -14.92 -13.65 -12.39
C CYS A 130 -16.27 -13.07 -11.94
N VAL A 131 -17.17 -13.92 -11.42
CA VAL A 131 -18.47 -13.50 -10.86
C VAL A 131 -18.26 -12.62 -9.62
N SER A 132 -17.36 -13.02 -8.73
CA SER A 132 -17.01 -12.29 -7.51
C SER A 132 -16.35 -10.94 -7.80
N PHE A 133 -15.40 -10.90 -8.74
CA PHE A 133 -14.71 -9.68 -9.17
C PHE A 133 -15.67 -8.69 -9.84
N SER A 134 -16.56 -9.18 -10.72
CA SER A 134 -17.62 -8.36 -11.30
C SER A 134 -18.57 -7.81 -10.23
N SER A 135 -18.87 -8.58 -9.18
CA SER A 135 -19.71 -8.13 -8.07
C SER A 135 -19.06 -6.97 -7.30
N LEU A 136 -17.78 -7.11 -6.95
CA LEU A 136 -17.01 -6.03 -6.31
C LEU A 136 -17.00 -4.76 -7.13
N PHE A 137 -16.79 -4.87 -8.45
CA PHE A 137 -16.79 -3.70 -9.32
C PHE A 137 -18.16 -3.02 -9.41
N ARG A 138 -19.26 -3.77 -9.39
CA ARG A 138 -20.61 -3.18 -9.30
C ARG A 138 -20.81 -2.44 -7.98
N LEU A 139 -20.37 -3.02 -6.85
CA LEU A 139 -20.43 -2.36 -5.54
C LEU A 139 -19.59 -1.08 -5.51
N LEU A 140 -18.40 -1.11 -6.13
CA LEU A 140 -17.52 0.06 -6.28
C LEU A 140 -18.22 1.18 -7.07
N LYS A 141 -18.80 0.84 -8.23
CA LYS A 141 -19.54 1.79 -9.07
C LYS A 141 -20.78 2.36 -8.38
N ALA A 142 -21.43 1.58 -7.53
CA ALA A 142 -22.57 2.01 -6.73
C ALA A 142 -22.17 2.82 -5.49
N GLY A 143 -20.87 3.02 -5.23
CA GLY A 143 -20.38 3.71 -4.03
C GLY A 143 -20.57 2.92 -2.72
N LEU A 144 -20.97 1.65 -2.79
CA LEU A 144 -21.20 0.78 -1.62
C LEU A 144 -19.93 0.06 -1.17
N CYS A 145 -18.93 -0.03 -2.06
CA CYS A 145 -17.59 -0.48 -1.74
C CYS A 145 -16.62 0.68 -1.99
N PRO A 146 -15.92 1.20 -0.97
CA PRO A 146 -15.03 2.34 -1.15
C PRO A 146 -13.81 1.94 -1.97
N TYR A 147 -13.23 0.77 -1.70
CA TYR A 147 -12.08 0.28 -2.45
C TYR A 147 -11.96 -1.23 -2.31
N PHE A 148 -11.22 -1.87 -3.20
CA PHE A 148 -10.81 -3.27 -3.04
C PHE A 148 -9.49 -3.52 -3.76
N TYR A 149 -8.81 -4.61 -3.39
CA TYR A 149 -7.55 -5.01 -4.02
C TYR A 149 -7.72 -6.31 -4.80
N VAL A 150 -6.96 -6.42 -5.90
CA VAL A 150 -6.73 -7.66 -6.64
C VAL A 150 -5.25 -7.98 -6.53
N CYS A 151 -4.90 -8.93 -5.67
CA CYS A 151 -3.54 -9.38 -5.46
C CYS A 151 -3.22 -10.52 -6.43
N CYS A 152 -2.40 -10.23 -7.44
CA CYS A 152 -1.88 -11.21 -8.39
C CYS A 152 -0.47 -11.64 -7.98
N PRO A 153 0.08 -12.73 -8.57
CA PRO A 153 1.44 -13.21 -8.27
C PRO A 153 2.55 -12.24 -8.69
N GLN A 154 2.31 -11.37 -9.66
CA GLN A 154 3.31 -10.44 -10.22
C GLN A 154 3.02 -8.97 -9.88
N PHE A 155 1.75 -8.62 -9.65
CA PHE A 155 1.32 -7.25 -9.39
C PHE A 155 0.09 -7.22 -8.50
N THR A 156 -0.20 -6.05 -7.94
CA THR A 156 -1.45 -5.79 -7.22
C THR A 156 -2.20 -4.66 -7.92
N VAL A 157 -3.52 -4.73 -7.92
CA VAL A 157 -4.40 -3.65 -8.38
C VAL A 157 -5.20 -3.13 -7.19
N LEU A 158 -5.29 -1.82 -7.04
CA LEU A 158 -6.17 -1.13 -6.11
C LEU A 158 -7.26 -0.41 -6.92
N PHE A 159 -8.50 -0.84 -6.77
CA PHE A 159 -9.68 -0.13 -7.29
C PHE A 159 -10.25 0.78 -6.20
N ARG A 160 -10.57 2.03 -6.54
CA ARG A 160 -11.14 3.04 -5.65
C ARG A 160 -12.41 3.63 -6.27
N ALA A 161 -13.43 3.82 -5.43
CA ALA A 161 -14.66 4.49 -5.80
C ALA A 161 -14.41 5.98 -6.08
N ALA A 162 -15.35 6.59 -6.78
CA ALA A 162 -15.39 8.04 -6.95
C ALA A 162 -15.45 8.75 -5.59
N GLY A 163 -14.78 9.90 -5.47
CA GLY A 163 -14.69 10.68 -4.25
C GLY A 163 -13.52 10.30 -3.33
N LEU A 164 -12.77 9.23 -3.63
CA LEU A 164 -11.63 8.79 -2.83
C LEU A 164 -10.29 9.22 -3.42
N ALA A 165 -9.29 9.37 -2.56
CA ALA A 165 -7.94 9.81 -2.94
C ALA A 165 -7.92 11.11 -3.76
N GLY A 166 -8.88 12.01 -3.53
CA GLY A 166 -9.08 13.27 -4.24
C GLY A 166 -9.62 13.14 -5.67
N SER A 167 -10.04 11.95 -6.11
CA SER A 167 -10.50 11.72 -7.49
C SER A 167 -12.03 11.79 -7.57
N ALA A 168 -12.58 12.64 -8.44
CA ALA A 168 -14.02 12.71 -8.69
C ALA A 168 -14.59 11.47 -9.43
N VAL A 169 -13.73 10.68 -10.07
CA VAL A 169 -14.10 9.47 -10.82
C VAL A 169 -13.49 8.21 -10.20
N PRO A 170 -14.04 7.01 -10.45
CA PRO A 170 -13.40 5.76 -10.04
C PRO A 170 -11.99 5.66 -10.63
N SER A 171 -11.07 5.06 -9.87
CA SER A 171 -9.69 4.88 -10.30
C SER A 171 -9.17 3.48 -9.99
N ALA A 172 -8.23 3.01 -10.80
CA ALA A 172 -7.52 1.76 -10.60
C ALA A 172 -6.01 1.99 -10.69
N ALA A 173 -5.29 1.68 -9.63
CA ALA A 173 -3.84 1.79 -9.55
C ALA A 173 -3.20 0.40 -9.59
N ILE A 174 -2.18 0.20 -10.43
CA ILE A 174 -1.55 -1.11 -10.65
C ILE A 174 -0.06 -0.99 -10.33
N ALA A 175 0.45 -1.83 -9.43
CA ALA A 175 1.86 -1.85 -9.08
C ALA A 175 2.35 -3.22 -8.56
N PRO A 176 3.60 -3.61 -8.87
CA PRO A 176 4.40 -3.06 -9.97
C PRO A 176 3.85 -3.50 -11.33
N THR A 177 4.20 -2.81 -12.42
CA THR A 177 3.89 -3.22 -13.79
C THR A 177 5.16 -3.59 -14.56
N THR A 178 5.00 -4.35 -15.63
CA THR A 178 6.06 -4.61 -16.63
C THR A 178 5.71 -3.91 -17.93
N ARG A 179 6.70 -3.69 -18.79
CA ARG A 179 6.48 -3.17 -20.14
C ARG A 179 5.47 -4.00 -20.91
N GLY A 180 5.62 -5.33 -20.93
CA GLY A 180 4.68 -6.21 -21.63
C GLY A 180 3.24 -6.06 -21.13
N PHE A 181 3.06 -5.84 -19.82
CA PHE A 181 1.73 -5.55 -19.27
C PHE A 181 1.22 -4.18 -19.70
N ARG A 182 2.07 -3.14 -19.67
CA ARG A 182 1.70 -1.78 -20.16
C ARG A 182 1.39 -1.76 -21.65
N GLU A 183 2.07 -2.58 -22.45
CA GLU A 183 1.77 -2.76 -23.87
C GLU A 183 0.41 -3.42 -24.09
N ALA A 184 0.06 -4.41 -23.27
CA ALA A 184 -1.27 -5.01 -23.27
C ALA A 184 -2.37 -4.02 -22.82
N LEU A 185 -2.02 -3.00 -22.04
CA LEU A 185 -2.91 -1.91 -21.64
C LEU A 185 -3.03 -0.79 -22.67
N ARG A 186 -2.40 -0.86 -23.86
CA ARG A 186 -2.48 0.23 -24.86
C ARG A 186 -3.89 0.56 -25.35
N SER A 187 -4.86 -0.34 -25.15
CA SER A 187 -6.27 -0.09 -25.43
C SER A 187 -6.98 0.75 -24.34
N ILE A 188 -6.27 1.10 -23.27
CA ILE A 188 -6.75 1.80 -22.08
C ILE A 188 -5.90 3.05 -21.86
N GLU A 189 -6.53 4.18 -21.57
CA GLU A 189 -5.80 5.38 -21.17
C GLU A 189 -5.28 5.22 -19.73
N PHE A 190 -3.96 5.27 -19.57
CA PHE A 190 -3.31 5.19 -18.26
C PHE A 190 -2.19 6.24 -18.14
N SER A 191 -1.98 6.73 -16.92
CA SER A 191 -0.88 7.64 -16.57
C SER A 191 0.18 6.90 -15.75
N LEU A 192 1.42 7.39 -15.77
CA LEU A 192 2.55 6.88 -14.96
C LEU A 192 3.01 7.99 -14.01
N PRO A 193 2.37 8.16 -12.83
CA PRO A 193 2.53 9.36 -12.00
C PRO A 193 3.99 9.67 -11.62
N PHE A 194 4.77 8.63 -11.30
CA PHE A 194 6.16 8.82 -10.87
C PHE A 194 7.12 9.12 -12.02
N VAL A 195 6.78 8.72 -13.25
CA VAL A 195 7.59 9.03 -14.44
C VAL A 195 7.30 10.45 -14.90
N GLU A 196 6.02 10.83 -14.95
CA GLU A 196 5.57 12.18 -15.29
C GLU A 196 6.11 13.24 -14.31
N GLU A 197 6.12 12.96 -13.00
CA GLU A 197 6.68 13.88 -12.00
C GLU A 197 8.18 14.11 -12.21
N ARG A 198 8.95 13.05 -12.50
CA ARG A 198 10.39 13.17 -12.79
C ARG A 198 10.65 14.02 -14.04
N THR A 199 9.91 13.78 -15.12
CA THR A 199 10.04 14.58 -16.35
C THR A 199 9.69 16.05 -16.12
N ARG A 200 8.66 16.34 -15.31
CA ARG A 200 8.30 17.71 -14.96
C ARG A 200 9.37 18.41 -14.12
N ARG A 201 9.98 17.72 -13.15
CA ARG A 201 11.09 18.28 -12.35
C ARG A 201 12.32 18.58 -13.20
N GLN A 202 12.69 17.68 -14.11
CA GLN A 202 13.80 17.88 -15.05
C GLN A 202 13.59 19.10 -15.96
N ARG A 203 12.39 19.25 -16.53
CA ARG A 203 12.06 20.41 -17.37
C ARG A 203 12.11 21.74 -16.61
N ASN A 204 11.64 21.74 -15.36
CA ASN A 204 11.66 22.92 -14.51
C ASN A 204 13.08 23.31 -14.04
N SER A 205 14.01 22.35 -13.90
CA SER A 205 15.41 22.65 -13.59
C SER A 205 16.19 23.18 -14.81
N GLU A 206 15.83 22.76 -16.01
CA GLU A 206 16.43 23.26 -17.26
C GLU A 206 16.00 24.70 -17.58
N ASP A 207 14.74 25.05 -17.32
CA ASP A 207 14.22 26.43 -17.50
C ASP A 207 14.71 27.43 -16.41
N GLY A 208 15.37 26.95 -15.34
CA GLY A 208 15.86 27.77 -14.22
C GLY A 208 17.28 28.32 -14.37
N LEU A 209 18.02 27.95 -15.41
CA LEU A 209 19.42 28.35 -15.64
C LEU A 209 19.57 29.51 -16.64
N GLY A 210 18.57 30.39 -16.71
CA GLY A 210 18.45 31.37 -17.78
C GLY A 210 18.10 32.79 -17.37
N THR A 211 18.62 33.34 -16.28
CA THR A 211 18.87 34.80 -16.13
C THR A 211 19.55 35.10 -14.79
N ASP A 212 20.83 35.50 -14.81
CA ASP A 212 21.30 36.77 -14.21
C ASP A 212 22.82 36.90 -14.42
N VAL A 213 23.22 38.01 -15.03
CA VAL A 213 24.61 38.39 -15.35
C VAL A 213 25.02 39.59 -14.49
N ALA A 214 26.18 39.47 -13.85
CA ALA A 214 27.03 40.51 -13.21
C ALA A 214 26.44 41.20 -11.96
N ASP A 215 27.18 41.54 -10.89
CA ASP A 215 28.54 42.07 -10.76
C ASP A 215 28.95 42.08 -9.26
N GLY A 216 30.25 42.11 -8.94
CA GLY A 216 30.78 42.73 -7.71
C GLY A 216 31.38 41.84 -6.60
N LEU A 217 32.71 41.85 -6.51
CA LEU A 217 33.60 41.25 -5.49
C LEU A 217 33.55 41.91 -4.09
N ARG A 218 33.78 41.10 -3.03
CA ARG A 218 34.70 41.27 -1.85
C ARG A 218 34.18 40.52 -0.60
N GLU A 219 34.80 39.42 -0.16
CA GLU A 219 36.01 39.27 0.69
C GLU A 219 35.81 39.40 2.22
N GLY A 220 36.04 38.28 2.92
CA GLY A 220 36.53 38.16 4.32
C GLY A 220 35.46 38.08 5.42
N SER A 221 35.51 37.20 6.44
CA SER A 221 36.50 36.20 6.88
C SER A 221 35.97 35.47 8.15
N GLY A 222 36.19 34.15 8.24
CA GLY A 222 36.40 33.32 9.45
C GLY A 222 35.27 33.13 10.48
N ALA A 223 35.08 31.98 11.13
CA ALA A 223 35.75 30.68 11.14
C ALA A 223 34.90 29.70 11.99
N GLU A 224 34.92 28.40 11.62
CA GLU A 224 35.00 27.20 12.48
C GLU A 224 33.86 26.93 13.51
N ASP A 225 33.21 25.77 13.64
CA ASP A 225 33.64 24.39 13.39
C ASP A 225 32.47 23.37 13.52
N ALA A 226 32.75 22.14 13.09
CA ALA A 226 32.15 20.85 13.48
C ALA A 226 31.00 20.26 12.63
N GLU A 227 31.47 19.50 11.63
CA GLU A 227 30.79 18.50 10.82
C GLU A 227 30.19 17.33 11.65
N GLU A 228 29.00 16.89 11.25
CA GLU A 228 28.54 15.50 11.38
C GLU A 228 27.98 15.09 10.00
N PRO A 229 28.29 13.89 9.50
CA PRO A 229 28.21 13.55 8.08
C PRO A 229 26.76 13.31 7.66
N ALA A 230 26.36 13.99 6.59
CA ALA A 230 25.21 13.58 5.79
C ALA A 230 25.56 12.23 5.14
N LEU A 231 24.75 11.22 5.44
CA LEU A 231 24.73 9.96 4.71
C LEU A 231 24.42 10.27 3.24
N SER A 232 25.45 10.23 2.39
CA SER A 232 25.29 10.06 0.95
C SER A 232 24.67 8.69 0.72
N ASP A 233 23.45 8.65 0.21
CA ASP A 233 23.03 7.55 -0.64
C ASP A 233 23.71 7.82 -1.99
N ASP A 234 24.97 7.39 -2.08
CA ASP A 234 25.67 7.17 -3.33
C ASP A 234 24.97 6.00 -4.03
N ASP A 235 24.01 6.35 -4.90
CA ASP A 235 23.57 5.53 -6.04
C ASP A 235 23.61 6.43 -7.30
N ASP A 236 24.64 7.29 -7.39
CA ASP A 236 25.08 7.92 -8.64
C ASP A 236 25.94 6.90 -9.43
N ASP A 237 25.26 5.90 -10.01
CA ASP A 237 25.77 5.13 -11.16
C ASP A 237 25.29 5.80 -12.46
N ASP A 238 25.57 7.10 -12.60
CA ASP A 238 25.47 7.85 -13.86
C ASP A 238 26.88 8.37 -14.20
N ASP A 239 27.77 7.48 -14.66
CA ASP A 239 28.98 7.83 -15.45
C ASP A 239 29.63 6.56 -16.05
N ASP A 240 28.90 5.83 -16.91
CA ASP A 240 29.48 4.72 -17.70
C ASP A 240 28.87 4.60 -19.13
N ASP A 241 28.20 5.66 -19.61
CA ASP A 241 27.63 5.67 -20.97
C ASP A 241 28.61 6.22 -22.04
N ASP A 242 29.81 6.66 -21.66
CA ASP A 242 30.87 7.08 -22.60
C ASP A 242 31.84 5.93 -23.00
N GLU A 243 31.95 4.84 -22.22
CA GLU A 243 32.78 3.68 -22.59
C GLU A 243 32.15 2.78 -23.66
N SER A 244 30.83 2.83 -23.84
CA SER A 244 30.10 1.94 -24.77
C SER A 244 30.31 2.27 -26.27
N PHE A 245 30.99 3.38 -26.59
CA PHE A 245 31.32 3.78 -27.96
C PHE A 245 32.81 3.61 -28.32
N SER A 246 33.67 3.25 -27.36
CA SER A 246 35.13 3.09 -27.57
C SER A 246 35.49 2.02 -28.62
N TRP A 247 34.72 0.93 -28.71
CA TRP A 247 34.93 -0.12 -29.71
C TRP A 247 34.58 0.32 -31.14
N LEU A 248 33.68 1.31 -31.30
CA LEU A 248 33.32 1.86 -32.62
C LEU A 248 34.42 2.77 -33.17
N GLU A 249 35.14 3.45 -32.29
CA GLU A 249 36.35 4.22 -32.64
C GLU A 249 37.51 3.29 -33.03
N GLU A 250 37.67 2.16 -32.34
CA GLU A 250 38.68 1.13 -32.63
C GLU A 250 38.44 0.40 -33.98
N MET A 251 37.19 0.42 -34.49
CA MET A 251 36.80 -0.16 -35.78
C MET A 251 36.83 0.82 -36.96
N GLY A 252 37.24 2.08 -36.75
CA GLY A 252 37.50 3.05 -37.83
C GLY A 252 36.26 3.66 -38.49
N VAL A 253 35.11 3.71 -37.81
CA VAL A 253 33.89 4.36 -38.32
C VAL A 253 33.85 5.83 -37.88
N GLN A 254 34.85 6.60 -38.31
CA GLN A 254 34.85 8.05 -38.19
C GLN A 254 34.47 8.65 -39.54
N ASP A 255 33.17 8.87 -39.74
CA ASP A 255 32.63 10.09 -40.36
C ASP A 255 31.12 9.95 -40.60
N GLU A 256 30.38 10.97 -40.20
CA GLU A 256 28.92 11.17 -40.38
C GLU A 256 27.93 10.57 -39.36
N VAL A 257 28.15 10.70 -38.05
CA VAL A 257 27.02 10.66 -37.09
C VAL A 257 26.45 12.07 -36.88
N LYS A 258 25.81 12.60 -37.94
CA LYS A 258 24.95 13.79 -37.82
C LYS A 258 23.53 13.34 -37.47
N LYS A 259 23.16 13.60 -36.21
CA LYS A 259 21.87 13.40 -35.53
C LYS A 259 21.62 11.97 -35.01
N PRO A 260 21.07 11.83 -33.79
CA PRO A 260 20.68 10.53 -33.26
C PRO A 260 19.63 9.92 -34.18
N ASP A 261 19.96 8.75 -34.74
CA ASP A 261 19.11 8.02 -35.67
C ASP A 261 17.82 7.56 -34.97
N ALA A 262 16.70 7.48 -35.67
CA ALA A 262 15.38 7.20 -35.07
C ALA A 262 15.37 5.90 -34.23
N ILE A 263 16.20 4.93 -34.65
CA ILE A 263 16.42 3.64 -33.99
C ILE A 263 17.12 3.82 -32.63
N SER A 264 18.11 4.71 -32.54
CA SER A 264 18.82 5.02 -31.29
C SER A 264 17.92 5.74 -30.27
N ILE A 265 17.04 6.62 -30.75
CA ILE A 265 16.03 7.30 -29.91
C ILE A 265 15.00 6.29 -29.41
N GLN A 266 14.58 5.36 -30.28
CA GLN A 266 13.64 4.30 -29.93
C GLN A 266 14.24 3.33 -28.90
N LEU A 267 15.51 2.91 -29.07
CA LEU A 267 16.24 2.08 -28.11
C LEU A 267 16.45 2.79 -26.76
N ARG A 268 16.74 4.10 -26.75
CA ARG A 268 16.84 4.88 -25.51
C ARG A 268 15.50 5.00 -24.78
N LYS A 269 14.41 5.23 -25.53
CA LYS A 269 13.04 5.23 -24.98
C LYS A 269 12.68 3.86 -24.41
N GLU A 270 13.05 2.80 -25.13
CA GLU A 270 12.84 1.41 -24.73
C GLU A 270 13.64 1.03 -23.47
N LYS A 271 14.92 1.39 -23.39
CA LYS A 271 15.79 1.23 -22.21
C LYS A 271 15.20 1.97 -21.00
N ARG A 272 14.69 3.20 -21.18
CA ARG A 272 14.07 3.99 -20.11
C ARG A 272 12.74 3.40 -19.62
N GLU A 273 11.91 2.87 -20.51
CA GLU A 273 10.65 2.20 -20.14
C GLU A 273 10.90 0.88 -19.41
N VAL A 274 11.94 0.12 -19.78
CA VAL A 274 12.31 -1.15 -19.12
C VAL A 274 12.96 -0.92 -17.76
N ARG A 275 13.73 0.18 -17.55
CA ARG A 275 14.37 0.51 -16.25
C ARG A 275 13.38 0.64 -15.08
N VAL A 276 12.11 0.89 -15.36
CA VAL A 276 11.06 1.11 -14.37
C VAL A 276 10.35 -0.20 -13.99
N ASP A 277 10.51 -1.28 -14.77
CA ASP A 277 9.80 -2.54 -14.59
C ASP A 277 10.06 -3.17 -13.22
N HIS A 278 9.01 -3.76 -12.65
CA HIS A 278 9.04 -4.40 -11.32
C HIS A 278 9.33 -3.45 -10.15
N ARG A 279 9.56 -2.15 -10.38
CA ARG A 279 9.81 -1.14 -9.35
C ARG A 279 8.55 -0.37 -8.97
N PRO A 280 8.45 0.24 -7.78
CA PRO A 280 7.28 1.05 -7.40
C PRO A 280 7.02 2.23 -8.35
N GLU A 281 8.04 2.70 -9.07
CA GLU A 281 7.95 3.71 -10.13
C GLU A 281 7.02 3.31 -11.28
N SER A 282 6.83 2.01 -11.51
CA SER A 282 5.98 1.46 -12.59
C SER A 282 4.48 1.52 -12.30
N LEU A 283 4.08 2.29 -11.29
CA LEU A 283 2.68 2.54 -10.96
C LEU A 283 1.92 3.05 -12.19
N ALA A 284 0.98 2.26 -12.68
CA ALA A 284 0.04 2.67 -13.72
C ALA A 284 -1.30 3.04 -13.09
N LEU A 285 -1.86 4.18 -13.50
CA LEU A 285 -3.12 4.69 -12.98
C LEU A 285 -4.13 4.87 -14.11
N VAL A 286 -5.23 4.13 -14.00
CA VAL A 286 -6.39 4.15 -14.91
C VAL A 286 -7.55 4.87 -14.21
N ARG A 287 -8.34 5.67 -14.94
CA ARG A 287 -9.44 6.46 -14.36
C ARG A 287 -10.72 6.36 -15.19
N GLY A 288 -11.85 6.67 -14.56
CA GLY A 288 -13.13 6.85 -15.24
C GLY A 288 -13.66 5.56 -15.85
N SER A 289 -14.20 5.67 -17.07
CA SER A 289 -14.79 4.57 -17.85
C SER A 289 -13.81 3.41 -18.08
N ASP A 290 -12.53 3.73 -18.20
CA ASP A 290 -11.47 2.77 -18.55
C ASP A 290 -11.19 1.75 -17.44
N THR A 291 -11.64 2.05 -16.21
CA THR A 291 -11.61 1.08 -15.11
C THR A 291 -12.45 -0.17 -15.41
N LEU A 292 -13.54 -0.04 -16.18
CA LEU A 292 -14.34 -1.18 -16.65
C LEU A 292 -13.63 -1.95 -17.77
N THR A 293 -12.94 -1.26 -18.68
CA THR A 293 -12.13 -1.90 -19.72
C THR A 293 -10.99 -2.70 -19.08
N LEU A 294 -10.34 -2.14 -18.06
CA LEU A 294 -9.34 -2.85 -17.25
C LEU A 294 -9.93 -4.08 -16.55
N LEU A 295 -11.13 -3.97 -15.96
CA LEU A 295 -11.83 -5.12 -15.36
C LEU A 295 -11.96 -6.27 -16.36
N ASN A 296 -12.46 -5.97 -17.57
CA ASN A 296 -12.67 -6.95 -18.64
C ASN A 296 -11.34 -7.54 -19.12
N LEU A 297 -10.29 -6.73 -19.24
CA LEU A 297 -8.96 -7.19 -19.58
C LEU A 297 -8.42 -8.16 -18.53
N LEU A 298 -8.53 -7.84 -17.24
CA LEU A 298 -8.10 -8.69 -16.15
C LEU A 298 -8.90 -10.00 -16.09
N MET A 299 -10.22 -9.97 -16.31
CA MET A 299 -11.04 -11.19 -16.35
C MET A 299 -10.62 -12.17 -17.45
N ASN A 300 -10.08 -11.67 -18.56
CA ASN A 300 -9.64 -12.49 -19.68
C ASN A 300 -8.12 -12.75 -19.71
N CYS A 301 -7.35 -12.10 -18.84
CA CYS A 301 -5.90 -12.22 -18.81
C CYS A 301 -5.46 -13.53 -18.13
N ARG A 302 -4.84 -14.42 -18.92
CA ARG A 302 -4.28 -15.70 -18.44
C ARG A 302 -3.05 -15.51 -17.55
N SER A 303 -2.28 -14.45 -17.78
CA SER A 303 -1.05 -14.12 -17.04
C SER A 303 -1.27 -13.69 -15.58
N LEU A 304 -2.53 -13.59 -15.13
CA LEU A 304 -2.86 -13.29 -13.72
C LEU A 304 -2.63 -14.46 -12.78
N VAL A 305 -2.48 -15.67 -13.32
CA VAL A 305 -2.36 -16.90 -12.55
C VAL A 305 -0.90 -17.31 -12.46
N ALA A 306 -0.48 -17.80 -11.29
CA ALA A 306 0.88 -18.30 -11.12
C ALA A 306 1.05 -19.57 -11.95
N VAL A 307 2.17 -19.67 -12.68
CA VAL A 307 2.48 -20.84 -13.50
C VAL A 307 3.07 -21.97 -12.65
N ALA A 308 3.76 -21.61 -11.57
CA ALA A 308 4.44 -22.55 -10.68
C ALA A 308 4.24 -22.18 -9.21
N GLY A 309 4.55 -23.12 -8.32
CA GLY A 309 4.48 -22.95 -6.87
C GLY A 309 3.14 -23.36 -6.24
N PRO A 310 3.02 -23.19 -4.91
CA PRO A 310 1.86 -23.60 -4.11
C PRO A 310 0.56 -22.90 -4.50
N GLN A 311 0.64 -21.79 -5.23
CA GLN A 311 -0.51 -21.01 -5.67
C GLN A 311 -0.77 -21.14 -7.18
N ALA A 312 -0.08 -22.05 -7.87
CA ALA A 312 -0.20 -22.26 -9.30
C ALA A 312 -1.64 -22.64 -9.71
N GLY A 313 -2.10 -22.16 -10.86
CA GLY A 313 -3.45 -22.43 -11.36
C GLY A 313 -4.58 -21.70 -10.62
N LEU A 314 -4.33 -21.09 -9.46
CA LEU A 314 -5.36 -20.41 -8.67
C LEU A 314 -5.55 -18.96 -9.12
N PRO A 315 -6.80 -18.47 -9.21
CA PRO A 315 -7.05 -17.08 -9.59
C PRO A 315 -6.53 -16.10 -8.51
N PRO A 316 -6.34 -14.80 -8.86
CA PRO A 316 -5.89 -13.77 -7.94
C PRO A 316 -6.75 -13.65 -6.68
N THR A 317 -6.17 -13.11 -5.61
CA THR A 317 -6.91 -12.88 -4.36
C THR A 317 -7.55 -11.51 -4.37
N LEU A 318 -8.87 -11.48 -4.20
CA LEU A 318 -9.67 -10.29 -3.97
C LEU A 318 -9.68 -10.00 -2.47
N LEU A 319 -9.41 -8.74 -2.10
CA LEU A 319 -9.52 -8.26 -0.73
C LEU A 319 -10.43 -7.03 -0.68
N SER A 320 -11.40 -7.02 0.24
CA SER A 320 -12.34 -5.90 0.38
C SER A 320 -12.64 -5.58 1.85
N PRO A 321 -12.86 -4.29 2.19
CA PRO A 321 -13.43 -3.89 3.49
C PRO A 321 -14.87 -4.37 3.68
N VAL A 322 -15.63 -4.55 2.60
CA VAL A 322 -17.08 -4.81 2.64
C VAL A 322 -17.42 -6.20 2.10
N ALA A 323 -18.59 -6.69 2.47
CA ALA A 323 -19.11 -7.96 1.97
C ALA A 323 -19.37 -7.90 0.45
N PHE A 324 -19.09 -9.00 -0.24
CA PHE A 324 -19.36 -9.14 -1.67
C PHE A 324 -19.68 -10.60 -2.01
N ARG A 325 -20.31 -10.80 -3.18
CA ARG A 325 -20.64 -12.16 -3.67
C ARG A 325 -19.37 -13.00 -3.79
N GLY A 326 -19.38 -14.19 -3.19
CA GLY A 326 -18.22 -15.10 -3.14
C GLY A 326 -17.18 -14.74 -2.08
N GLY A 327 -17.24 -13.54 -1.51
CA GLY A 327 -16.39 -13.11 -0.41
C GLY A 327 -16.59 -13.98 0.83
N THR A 328 -15.49 -14.52 1.35
CA THR A 328 -15.49 -15.19 2.65
C THR A 328 -15.00 -14.20 3.71
N MET A 329 -15.66 -14.17 4.85
CA MET A 329 -15.24 -13.36 6.00
C MET A 329 -14.03 -13.99 6.67
N HIS A 330 -13.02 -13.18 6.99
CA HIS A 330 -11.84 -13.57 7.76
C HIS A 330 -11.55 -12.53 8.83
N THR A 331 -10.79 -12.93 9.85
CA THR A 331 -10.39 -12.07 10.96
C THR A 331 -8.87 -12.05 11.07
N LEU A 332 -8.28 -10.86 11.26
CA LEU A 332 -6.87 -10.70 11.55
C LEU A 332 -6.50 -11.47 12.83
N LYS A 333 -5.34 -12.13 12.82
CA LYS A 333 -4.86 -12.86 14.00
C LYS A 333 -4.25 -11.87 14.98
N ALA A 334 -4.91 -11.67 16.11
CA ALA A 334 -4.42 -10.83 17.20
C ALA A 334 -3.74 -11.66 18.29
N ARG A 335 -2.57 -11.22 18.76
CA ARG A 335 -1.83 -11.83 19.87
C ARG A 335 -1.23 -10.74 20.74
N SER A 336 -1.54 -10.74 22.02
CA SER A 336 -0.87 -9.86 22.98
C SER A 336 0.23 -10.61 23.73
N ALA A 337 1.22 -9.84 24.15
CA ALA A 337 2.36 -10.33 24.93
C ALA A 337 2.85 -9.24 25.88
N ARG A 338 3.53 -9.67 26.93
CA ARG A 338 4.18 -8.81 27.92
C ARG A 338 5.68 -9.07 27.85
N ALA A 339 6.46 -8.01 27.66
CA ALA A 339 7.91 -8.08 27.69
C ALA A 339 8.43 -7.22 28.84
N ARG A 340 9.37 -7.78 29.60
CA ARG A 340 10.15 -7.01 30.57
C ARG A 340 11.55 -6.81 29.98
N PRO A 341 11.94 -5.58 29.61
CA PRO A 341 13.27 -5.35 29.06
C PRO A 341 14.33 -5.67 30.13
N PRO A 342 15.45 -6.33 29.76
CA PRO A 342 16.53 -6.61 30.69
C PRO A 342 17.13 -5.29 31.19
N GLY A 343 17.04 -5.04 32.50
CA GLY A 343 17.52 -3.81 33.14
C GLY A 343 16.56 -2.61 33.15
N GLY A 344 15.34 -2.75 32.60
CA GLY A 344 14.33 -1.68 32.64
C GLY A 344 13.29 -1.87 33.76
N SER A 345 12.87 -0.76 34.40
CA SER A 345 11.91 -0.79 35.52
C SER A 345 10.43 -0.88 35.12
N GLN A 346 10.08 -0.72 33.84
CA GLN A 346 8.68 -0.74 33.37
C GLN A 346 8.43 -1.86 32.37
N ASP A 347 7.35 -2.59 32.57
CA ASP A 347 6.86 -3.60 31.62
C ASP A 347 6.40 -2.91 30.33
N VAL A 348 6.73 -3.50 29.19
CA VAL A 348 6.23 -3.07 27.88
C VAL A 348 5.24 -4.12 27.39
N PHE A 349 4.03 -3.69 27.10
CA PHE A 349 3.00 -4.55 26.54
C PHE A 349 2.96 -4.40 25.04
N SER A 350 2.72 -5.50 24.34
CA SER A 350 2.63 -5.52 22.89
C SER A 350 1.38 -6.23 22.39
N LEU A 351 0.81 -5.74 21.30
CA LEU A 351 -0.27 -6.38 20.54
C LEU A 351 0.18 -6.55 19.10
N GLU A 352 0.34 -7.79 18.69
CA GLU A 352 0.69 -8.19 17.33
C GLU A 352 -0.58 -8.57 16.55
N LEU A 353 -0.76 -7.95 15.38
CA LEU A 353 -1.79 -8.28 14.42
C LEU A 353 -1.15 -8.84 13.15
N LEU A 354 -1.61 -10.02 12.71
CA LEU A 354 -1.11 -10.71 11.52
C LEU A 354 -2.23 -10.95 10.50
N GLY A 355 -1.94 -10.66 9.24
CA GLY A 355 -2.87 -10.80 8.12
C GLY A 355 -2.88 -9.56 7.23
N PRO A 356 -3.73 -9.51 6.19
CA PRO A 356 -3.89 -8.35 5.32
C PRO A 356 -4.60 -7.21 6.06
N VAL A 357 -3.85 -6.33 6.71
CA VAL A 357 -4.43 -5.12 7.31
C VAL A 357 -4.65 -4.08 6.22
N LEU A 358 -5.93 -3.85 5.90
CA LEU A 358 -6.36 -2.87 4.92
C LEU A 358 -6.30 -1.43 5.49
N PRO A 359 -6.26 -0.39 4.63
CA PRO A 359 -6.16 1.01 5.06
C PRO A 359 -7.16 1.43 6.15
N HIS A 360 -8.44 1.07 5.99
CA HIS A 360 -9.49 1.40 6.96
C HIS A 360 -9.26 0.76 8.34
N ALA A 361 -8.72 -0.47 8.38
CA ALA A 361 -8.52 -1.22 9.61
C ALA A 361 -7.41 -0.60 10.46
N LEU A 362 -6.31 -0.15 9.84
CA LEU A 362 -5.26 0.59 10.55
C LEU A 362 -5.82 1.82 11.26
N ARG A 363 -6.69 2.58 10.58
CA ARG A 363 -7.33 3.76 11.18
C ARG A 363 -8.30 3.38 12.29
N ALA A 364 -9.15 2.38 12.06
CA ALA A 364 -10.09 1.91 13.07
C ALA A 364 -9.34 1.49 14.34
N LEU A 365 -8.32 0.63 14.20
CA LEU A 365 -7.50 0.17 15.31
C LEU A 365 -6.80 1.30 16.05
N THR A 366 -6.13 2.23 15.35
CA THR A 366 -5.44 3.36 15.99
C THR A 366 -6.39 4.29 16.74
N ARG A 367 -7.64 4.43 16.29
CA ARG A 367 -8.68 5.17 17.01
C ARG A 367 -9.20 4.42 18.23
N LEU A 368 -9.35 3.10 18.16
CA LEU A 368 -9.74 2.28 19.32
C LEU A 368 -8.65 2.28 20.40
N LEU A 369 -7.39 2.19 19.96
CA LEU A 369 -6.24 2.18 20.85
C LEU A 369 -6.01 3.51 21.55
N GLY A 370 -6.38 4.64 20.96
CA GLY A 370 -6.24 5.95 21.59
C GLY A 370 -6.88 5.99 22.99
N PRO A 371 -8.21 5.82 23.11
CA PRO A 371 -8.88 5.77 24.42
C PRO A 371 -8.44 4.60 25.30
N ALA A 372 -8.20 3.41 24.72
CA ALA A 372 -7.85 2.21 25.46
C ALA A 372 -6.43 2.24 26.05
N GLN A 373 -5.53 3.00 25.44
CA GLN A 373 -4.12 3.15 25.84
C GLN A 373 -3.82 4.56 26.36
N ARG A 374 -4.87 5.30 26.79
CA ARG A 374 -4.76 6.65 27.39
C ARG A 374 -4.00 7.66 26.52
N GLY A 375 -4.19 7.60 25.21
CA GLY A 375 -3.60 8.51 24.25
C GLY A 375 -2.11 8.27 23.98
N ALA A 376 -1.55 7.13 24.40
CA ALA A 376 -0.13 6.82 24.25
C ALA A 376 0.11 5.38 23.76
N PHE A 377 0.59 5.23 22.53
CA PHE A 377 1.07 3.94 22.01
C PHE A 377 2.02 4.15 20.82
N ARG A 378 2.79 3.11 20.50
CA ARG A 378 3.61 3.03 19.29
C ARG A 378 3.15 1.88 18.43
N ALA A 379 3.33 1.99 17.12
CA ALA A 379 3.04 0.94 16.16
C ALA A 379 4.18 0.80 15.16
N LEU A 380 4.68 -0.43 15.01
CA LEU A 380 5.58 -0.83 13.94
C LEU A 380 4.77 -1.55 12.87
N LEU A 381 4.87 -1.08 11.63
CA LEU A 381 4.04 -1.56 10.52
C LEU A 381 4.93 -2.24 9.47
N SER A 382 4.66 -3.51 9.20
CA SER A 382 5.27 -4.24 8.08
C SER A 382 4.36 -4.15 6.86
N THR A 383 4.82 -3.44 5.84
CA THR A 383 4.06 -3.21 4.61
C THR A 383 4.27 -4.34 3.59
N HIS A 384 3.21 -4.74 2.91
CA HIS A 384 3.33 -5.51 1.68
C HIS A 384 3.91 -4.60 0.59
N GLN A 385 5.22 -4.70 0.36
CA GLN A 385 6.01 -3.78 -0.47
C GLN A 385 5.36 -3.37 -1.80
N PRO A 386 4.79 -4.30 -2.61
CA PRO A 386 4.12 -3.94 -3.88
C PRO A 386 2.98 -2.91 -3.74
N SER A 387 2.34 -2.85 -2.58
CA SER A 387 1.23 -1.93 -2.32
C SER A 387 1.66 -0.55 -1.81
N ALA A 388 2.94 -0.34 -1.48
CA ALA A 388 3.44 0.97 -1.04
C ALA A 388 3.30 2.05 -2.12
N ALA A 389 3.49 1.68 -3.38
CA ALA A 389 3.39 2.57 -4.53
C ALA A 389 2.00 3.23 -4.69
N PHE A 390 0.94 2.62 -4.14
CA PHE A 390 -0.43 3.17 -4.24
C PHE A 390 -0.60 4.52 -3.53
N ASN A 391 0.35 4.88 -2.68
CA ASN A 391 0.41 6.18 -2.02
C ASN A 391 0.87 7.34 -2.91
N GLY A 392 1.31 7.07 -4.16
CA GLY A 392 1.66 8.10 -5.13
C GLY A 392 0.63 8.26 -6.24
N ALA A 393 -0.48 7.53 -6.18
CA ALA A 393 -1.56 7.57 -7.16
C ALA A 393 -2.48 8.80 -6.98
N ALA A 394 -1.89 10.01 -6.94
CA ALA A 394 -2.62 11.27 -6.80
C ALA A 394 -3.27 11.69 -8.15
N PRO A 395 -4.47 12.29 -8.13
CA PRO A 395 -5.09 12.87 -9.31
C PRO A 395 -4.36 14.15 -9.78
N PRO A 396 -4.30 14.43 -11.10
CA PRO A 396 -3.86 15.72 -11.61
C PRO A 396 -4.81 16.81 -11.11
N ARG A 397 -4.26 18.02 -10.90
CA ARG A 397 -4.92 19.18 -10.26
C ARG A 397 -6.28 19.58 -10.87
N GLU A 398 -6.56 19.18 -12.11
CA GLU A 398 -7.79 19.52 -12.84
C GLU A 398 -9.00 18.64 -12.46
N ALA A 399 -8.80 17.52 -11.75
CA ALA A 399 -9.86 16.58 -11.37
C ALA A 399 -10.48 16.85 -9.98
N VAL A 400 -10.21 18.02 -9.39
CA VAL A 400 -10.77 18.45 -8.10
C VAL A 400 -12.17 19.02 -8.31
N GLY A 401 -13.12 18.15 -8.67
CA GLY A 401 -14.55 18.44 -8.57
C GLY A 401 -15.04 18.25 -7.12
N SER A 402 -16.20 18.82 -6.77
CA SER A 402 -16.86 18.50 -5.50
C SER A 402 -17.03 16.97 -5.40
N PRO A 403 -16.49 16.31 -4.36
CA PRO A 403 -16.56 14.86 -4.26
C PRO A 403 -18.04 14.45 -4.20
N PRO A 404 -18.48 13.46 -4.99
CA PRO A 404 -19.84 12.95 -4.87
C PRO A 404 -20.07 12.43 -3.45
N ASP A 405 -21.29 12.62 -2.93
CA ASP A 405 -21.69 12.01 -1.68
C ASP A 405 -21.58 10.49 -1.83
N LEU A 406 -20.60 9.92 -1.11
CA LEU A 406 -20.48 8.48 -0.99
C LEU A 406 -21.61 8.03 -0.06
N PRO A 407 -22.51 7.14 -0.50
CA PRO A 407 -23.51 6.55 0.39
C PRO A 407 -22.80 5.81 1.54
N VAL A 408 -23.55 5.30 2.52
CA VAL A 408 -23.00 4.51 3.63
C VAL A 408 -22.26 3.28 3.06
N CYS A 409 -20.96 3.43 2.80
CA CYS A 409 -20.12 2.50 2.04
C CYS A 409 -19.47 1.46 2.95
N GLY A 410 -20.10 1.19 4.08
CA GLY A 410 -19.63 0.18 5.01
C GLY A 410 -18.52 0.62 5.97
N LEU A 411 -18.03 1.87 5.88
CA LEU A 411 -16.93 2.39 6.69
C LEU A 411 -17.36 3.50 7.64
N HIS A 412 -16.65 3.64 8.76
CA HIS A 412 -16.82 4.75 9.69
C HIS A 412 -16.60 6.10 8.98
N PRO A 413 -17.47 7.11 9.14
CA PRO A 413 -17.42 8.38 8.40
C PRO A 413 -16.07 9.10 8.49
N LYS A 414 -15.50 9.19 9.69
CA LYS A 414 -14.16 9.77 9.88
C LYS A 414 -13.04 9.01 9.15
N THR A 415 -13.15 7.69 8.99
CA THR A 415 -12.15 6.93 8.21
C THR A 415 -12.32 7.23 6.74
N LEU A 416 -13.57 7.38 6.29
CA LEU A 416 -13.87 7.73 4.92
C LEU A 416 -13.30 9.11 4.57
N GLU A 417 -13.49 10.11 5.44
CA GLU A 417 -13.02 11.48 5.22
C GLU A 417 -11.50 11.56 5.02
N GLU A 418 -10.73 10.80 5.78
CA GLU A 418 -9.29 10.73 5.59
C GLU A 418 -8.91 10.01 4.29
N LEU A 419 -9.62 8.94 3.91
CA LEU A 419 -9.41 8.26 2.64
C LEU A 419 -9.85 9.10 1.43
N ARG A 420 -10.66 10.14 1.62
CA ARG A 420 -10.97 11.13 0.57
C ARG A 420 -9.78 12.03 0.25
N GLN A 421 -8.89 12.26 1.22
CA GLN A 421 -7.74 13.14 1.03
C GLN A 421 -6.77 12.58 -0.01
N CYS A 422 -6.12 13.49 -0.74
CA CYS A 422 -5.08 13.11 -1.70
C CYS A 422 -3.94 12.35 -1.00
N PRO A 423 -3.45 11.24 -1.55
CA PRO A 423 -2.29 10.54 -1.00
C PRO A 423 -1.06 11.45 -0.95
N THR A 424 -0.40 11.54 0.20
CA THR A 424 0.78 12.41 0.41
C THR A 424 2.07 11.64 0.68
N LEU A 425 2.02 10.31 0.77
CA LEU A 425 3.17 9.47 1.15
C LEU A 425 4.05 9.07 -0.04
N GLY A 426 3.67 9.41 -1.27
CA GLY A 426 4.46 9.14 -2.47
C GLY A 426 4.71 7.64 -2.68
N LYS A 427 5.96 7.23 -2.85
CA LYS A 427 6.34 5.81 -3.01
C LYS A 427 6.43 5.06 -1.67
N SER A 428 6.38 5.78 -0.57
CA SER A 428 6.59 5.24 0.77
C SER A 428 5.27 4.85 1.43
N ALA A 429 5.37 4.15 2.54
CA ALA A 429 4.22 3.69 3.31
C ALA A 429 4.57 3.76 4.79
N ILE A 430 3.64 4.11 5.65
CA ILE A 430 3.93 4.30 7.08
C ILE A 430 4.53 3.02 7.65
N ARG A 431 5.75 3.13 8.19
CA ARG A 431 6.52 2.04 8.84
C ARG A 431 6.50 2.15 10.35
N PHE A 432 6.40 3.38 10.85
CA PHE A 432 6.29 3.68 12.27
C PHE A 432 5.24 4.75 12.52
N LEU A 433 4.41 4.54 13.54
CA LEU A 433 3.41 5.48 14.02
C LEU A 433 3.52 5.56 15.54
N GLU A 434 3.53 6.76 16.08
CA GLU A 434 3.47 7.02 17.52
C GLU A 434 2.30 7.95 17.81
N MET A 435 1.45 7.55 18.74
CA MET A 435 0.48 8.42 19.38
C MET A 435 1.04 8.83 20.74
N LYS A 436 1.07 10.13 21.00
CA LYS A 436 1.40 10.71 22.30
C LYS A 436 0.47 11.89 22.56
N ASP A 437 -0.16 11.90 23.73
CA ASP A 437 -1.12 12.94 24.14
C ASP A 437 -2.23 13.15 23.09
N TYR A 438 -2.73 12.04 22.52
CA TYR A 438 -3.74 12.02 21.44
C TYR A 438 -3.32 12.70 20.13
N ALA A 439 -2.04 13.04 19.97
CA ALA A 439 -1.46 13.49 18.71
C ALA A 439 -0.64 12.37 18.06
N TYR A 440 -0.70 12.28 16.74
CA TYR A 440 0.08 11.34 15.95
C TYR A 440 1.36 11.97 15.42
N SER A 441 2.43 11.18 15.42
CA SER A 441 3.65 11.39 14.66
C SER A 441 3.98 10.09 13.91
N TRP A 442 4.56 10.19 12.72
CA TRP A 442 4.83 9.02 11.88
C TRP A 442 6.13 9.15 11.07
N LYS A 443 6.60 7.99 10.60
CA LYS A 443 7.72 7.82 9.66
C LYS A 443 7.30 6.87 8.54
N ALA A 444 7.49 7.30 7.29
CA ALA A 444 7.17 6.55 6.07
C ALA A 444 8.38 5.82 5.49
#